data_AF-A0A955JRI1-F1
#
_entry.id   AF-A0A955JRI1-F1
#
_cell.length_a   1.000
_cell.length_b   1.000
_cell.length_c   1.000
_cell.angle_alpha   90.00
_cell.angle_beta   90.00
_cell.angle_gamma   90.00
#
_symmetry.space_group_name_H-M   'P 1'
#
loop_
_entity.id
_entity.type
_entity.pdbx_description
1 polymer ?
#
loop_
_entity_poly.entity_id
_entity_poly.type
_entity_poly.pdbx_seq_one_letter_code
_entity_poly.pdbx_strand_id
1 'polypeptide(L)'
;MAEKVIVIAESITVSELAETLNIPVTTLIGELFKNGIAATINQRIDFETAQIIVEELGLDVEIKKKEATVSVRQKHELSADAVERPPIVAVMGHVDHGKTSLLDAILKTKTVDGEAGGITQHISAYQTIRKDRTITLLDTPGHEAFAALRQHGAALTDVVIIVVAADDGVKPQTVEAIRFARSANAKIVVAINKIDKETANPQLVKTQLATEYDLNPEEWGGDVVMVEVSAKTGQNVDTLLDMVLLVSDLEELKADTDVSSEGLVIEAHMEQGRGSVVGLLVEQGVLKPGHFIVAGTAYGKVRTLLDFAGHPLKLAGPSTPVTVTGFKELPQFGDAFVIVKNEKEARQVSERARSEREKAAASTNVTGADLLKMMTQKRDSQELKVIVKADVQGSLTSVVDSLRLIDADGEVTVRIIGSGVGNISENDIR
;
A
#
# COMPACT_ATOMS: atom_id res chain seq x y z
N MET A 1 -12.43 39.92 18.95
CA MET A 1 -11.07 40.09 18.42
C MET A 1 -10.83 38.89 17.53
N ALA A 2 -10.25 39.07 16.34
CA ALA A 2 -10.18 37.99 15.35
C ALA A 2 -9.21 36.90 15.83
N GLU A 3 -9.72 35.70 16.14
CA GLU A 3 -8.91 34.51 16.38
C GLU A 3 -8.07 34.25 15.12
N LYS A 4 -6.76 34.42 15.25
CA LYS A 4 -5.83 34.20 14.14
C LYS A 4 -5.51 32.71 14.10
N VAL A 5 -6.24 31.96 13.28
CA VAL A 5 -6.01 30.52 13.12
C VAL A 5 -4.79 30.30 12.22
N ILE A 6 -3.80 29.56 12.71
CA ILE A 6 -2.57 29.25 11.98
C ILE A 6 -2.51 27.75 11.73
N VAL A 7 -2.39 27.36 10.46
CA VAL A 7 -2.33 25.95 10.05
C VAL A 7 -0.87 25.54 9.87
N ILE A 8 -0.41 24.58 10.66
CA ILE A 8 0.99 24.13 10.70
C ILE A 8 1.07 22.66 10.31
N ALA A 9 2.09 22.26 9.54
CA ALA A 9 2.36 20.83 9.25
C ALA A 9 2.73 20.03 10.51
N GLU A 10 3.00 18.72 10.38
CA GLU A 10 3.41 17.89 11.54
C GLU A 10 4.68 18.41 12.25
N SER A 11 5.52 19.15 11.52
CA SER A 11 6.65 19.90 12.08
C SER A 11 6.81 21.25 11.38
N ILE A 12 7.30 22.24 12.10
CA ILE A 12 7.62 23.60 11.61
C ILE A 12 8.99 24.03 12.10
N THR A 13 9.72 24.81 11.30
CA THR A 13 10.98 25.39 11.80
C THR A 13 10.72 26.55 12.76
N VAL A 14 11.63 26.77 13.72
CA VAL A 14 11.53 27.92 14.65
C VAL A 14 11.47 29.25 13.90
N SER A 15 12.21 29.41 12.80
CA SER A 15 12.12 30.61 11.94
C SER A 15 10.73 30.80 11.31
N GLU A 16 10.16 29.75 10.72
CA GLU A 16 8.85 29.81 10.08
C GLU A 16 7.74 30.06 11.12
N LEU A 17 7.83 29.43 12.29
CA LEU A 17 6.87 29.67 13.37
C LEU A 17 6.94 31.11 13.86
N ALA A 18 8.14 31.66 14.06
CA ALA A 18 8.33 33.05 14.47
C ALA A 18 7.81 34.06 13.43
N GLU A 19 8.05 33.81 12.14
CA GLU A 19 7.49 34.61 11.04
C GLU A 19 5.96 34.54 11.01
N THR A 20 5.39 33.35 11.19
CA THR A 20 3.94 33.13 11.13
C THR A 20 3.22 33.78 12.33
N LEU A 21 3.84 33.71 13.51
CA LEU A 21 3.39 34.39 14.73
C LEU A 21 3.72 35.89 14.75
N ASN A 22 4.52 36.37 13.78
CA ASN A 22 5.00 37.74 13.69
C ASN A 22 5.73 38.23 14.96
N ILE A 23 6.59 37.37 15.52
CA ILE A 23 7.43 37.65 16.69
C ILE A 23 8.92 37.47 16.36
N PRO A 24 9.84 38.12 17.11
CA PRO A 24 11.27 37.89 16.93
C PRO A 24 11.65 36.43 17.22
N VAL A 25 12.45 35.82 16.33
CA VAL A 25 12.95 34.44 16.46
C VAL A 25 13.65 34.21 17.81
N THR A 26 14.36 35.22 18.31
CA THR A 26 15.05 35.18 19.61
C THR A 26 14.10 34.98 20.79
N THR A 27 12.88 35.52 20.72
CA THR A 27 11.86 35.38 21.77
C THR A 27 11.34 33.95 21.80
N LEU A 28 11.07 33.38 20.63
CA LEU A 28 10.62 32.00 20.49
C LEU A 28 11.67 30.98 20.95
N ILE A 29 12.95 31.21 20.60
CA ILE A 29 14.07 30.39 21.11
C ILE A 29 14.19 30.49 22.64
N GLY A 30 13.98 31.67 23.20
CA GLY A 30 14.01 31.89 24.65
C GLY A 30 12.94 31.09 25.39
N GLU A 31 11.73 31.00 24.84
CA GLU A 31 10.63 30.23 25.44
C GLU A 31 10.84 28.72 25.31
N LEU A 32 11.31 28.26 24.15
CA LEU A 32 11.72 26.87 23.95
C LEU A 32 12.78 26.45 24.97
N PHE A 33 13.75 27.33 25.25
CA PHE A 33 14.80 27.06 26.23
C PHE A 33 14.26 26.95 27.68
N LYS A 34 13.28 27.77 28.07
CA LYS A 34 12.63 27.67 29.40
C LYS A 34 11.89 26.34 29.58
N ASN A 35 11.35 25.80 28.50
CA ASN A 35 10.71 24.48 28.45
C ASN A 35 11.71 23.32 28.37
N GLY A 36 13.01 23.59 28.50
CA GLY A 36 14.07 22.58 28.44
C GLY A 36 14.41 22.12 27.02
N ILE A 37 13.90 22.80 25.98
CA ILE A 37 14.14 22.46 24.58
C ILE A 37 15.21 23.41 24.02
N ALA A 38 16.44 22.92 23.89
CA ALA A 38 17.49 23.66 23.20
C ALA A 38 17.22 23.66 21.68
N ALA A 39 16.78 24.81 21.16
CA ALA A 39 16.42 24.97 19.76
C ALA A 39 17.26 26.04 19.03
N THR A 40 17.65 25.76 17.78
CA THR A 40 18.29 26.74 16.88
C THR A 40 17.30 27.28 15.84
N ILE A 41 17.66 28.37 15.14
CA ILE A 41 16.77 29.08 14.18
C ILE A 41 16.14 28.13 13.14
N ASN A 42 16.92 27.18 12.63
CA ASN A 42 16.50 26.24 11.58
C ASN A 42 15.99 24.91 12.14
N GLN A 43 15.88 24.77 13.46
CA GLN A 43 15.43 23.53 14.10
C GLN A 43 13.93 23.36 13.87
N ARG A 44 13.53 22.13 13.55
CA ARG A 44 12.12 21.76 13.47
C ARG A 44 11.61 21.37 14.85
N ILE A 45 10.44 21.87 15.20
CA ILE A 45 9.67 21.45 16.36
C ILE A 45 8.37 20.81 15.89
N ASP A 46 7.90 19.81 16.63
CA ASP A 46 6.63 19.15 16.34
C ASP A 46 5.44 20.03 16.70
N PHE A 47 4.26 19.64 16.22
CA PHE A 47 3.02 20.36 16.46
C PHE A 47 2.71 20.52 17.96
N GLU A 48 2.93 19.47 18.75
CA GLU A 48 2.65 19.46 20.19
C GLU A 48 3.53 20.46 20.93
N THR A 49 4.83 20.49 20.64
CA THR A 49 5.76 21.49 21.18
C THR A 49 5.39 22.89 20.71
N ALA A 50 5.08 23.08 19.43
CA ALA A 50 4.68 24.39 18.91
C ALA A 50 3.42 24.93 19.59
N GLN A 51 2.44 24.06 19.87
CA GLN A 51 1.21 24.40 20.56
C GLN A 51 1.49 24.87 22.00
N ILE A 52 2.27 24.09 22.76
CA ILE A 52 2.63 24.43 24.14
C ILE A 52 3.30 25.81 24.21
N ILE A 53 4.25 26.07 23.30
CA ILE A 53 5.00 27.32 23.28
C ILE A 53 4.11 28.52 22.91
N VAL A 54 3.15 28.36 22.01
CA VAL A 54 2.20 29.43 21.66
C VAL A 54 1.24 29.73 22.80
N GLU A 55 0.76 28.70 23.51
CA GLU A 55 -0.07 28.85 24.70
C GLU A 55 0.68 29.62 25.81
N GLU A 56 1.95 29.28 26.05
CA GLU A 56 2.77 29.95 27.07
C GLU A 56 3.19 31.39 26.70
N LEU A 57 3.35 31.67 25.41
CA LEU A 57 3.55 33.04 24.92
C LEU A 57 2.31 33.92 25.07
N GLY A 58 1.15 33.34 25.45
CA GLY A 58 -0.08 34.06 25.71
C GLY A 58 -0.65 34.75 24.47
N LEU A 59 -0.41 34.17 23.28
CA LEU A 59 -0.92 34.69 22.01
C LEU A 59 -2.32 34.12 21.74
N ASP A 60 -3.27 34.96 21.35
CA ASP A 60 -4.64 34.56 20.92
C ASP A 60 -4.60 33.91 19.52
N VAL A 61 -3.86 32.81 19.39
CA VAL A 61 -3.60 32.08 18.14
C VAL A 61 -3.97 30.63 18.33
N GLU A 62 -4.94 30.15 17.56
CA GLU A 62 -5.28 28.72 17.52
C GLU A 62 -4.40 28.04 16.47
N ILE A 63 -3.52 27.12 16.90
CA ILE A 63 -2.75 26.30 15.96
C ILE A 63 -3.57 25.08 15.57
N LYS A 64 -3.83 24.91 14.27
CA LYS A 64 -4.45 23.69 13.75
C LYS A 64 -3.41 22.83 13.06
N LYS A 65 -3.37 21.55 13.41
CA LYS A 65 -2.55 20.57 12.71
C LYS A 65 -3.10 20.49 11.29
N LYS A 66 -2.25 20.79 10.32
CA LYS A 66 -2.47 20.39 8.93
C LYS A 66 -2.44 18.87 9.01
N GLU A 67 -3.60 18.25 8.90
CA GLU A 67 -3.67 16.81 8.70
C GLU A 67 -2.64 16.49 7.64
N ALA A 68 -1.70 15.60 7.98
CA ALA A 68 -0.82 15.04 6.99
C ALA A 68 -1.75 14.55 5.90
N THR A 69 -1.73 15.26 4.78
CA THR A 69 -2.28 14.74 3.55
C THR A 69 -1.31 13.63 3.19
N VAL A 70 -1.43 12.49 3.89
CA VAL A 70 -1.56 11.23 3.16
C VAL A 70 -2.42 11.63 1.99
N SER A 71 -1.89 11.53 0.78
CA SER A 71 -2.65 11.81 -0.43
C SER A 71 -3.82 10.83 -0.43
N VAL A 72 -4.86 11.14 0.35
CA VAL A 72 -6.15 10.51 0.33
C VAL A 72 -6.60 10.91 -1.05
N ARG A 73 -6.38 9.99 -1.98
CA ARG A 73 -6.89 10.06 -3.34
C ARG A 73 -8.28 10.65 -3.24
N GLN A 74 -8.52 11.78 -3.92
CA GLN A 74 -9.88 12.33 -3.95
C GLN A 74 -10.78 11.20 -4.46
N LYS A 75 -11.62 10.68 -3.57
CA LYS A 75 -12.49 9.55 -3.89
C LYS A 75 -13.37 10.02 -5.04
N HIS A 76 -13.28 9.34 -6.18
CA HIS A 76 -14.10 9.64 -7.34
C HIS A 76 -15.58 9.58 -6.92
N GLU A 77 -16.28 10.70 -7.10
CA GLU A 77 -17.72 10.75 -6.83
C GLU A 77 -18.44 10.04 -7.97
N LEU A 78 -19.13 8.95 -7.63
CA LEU A 78 -19.87 8.14 -8.59
C LEU A 78 -20.93 8.99 -9.27
N SER A 79 -20.98 8.91 -10.60
CA SER A 79 -22.05 9.54 -11.36
C SER A 79 -23.37 8.79 -11.19
N ALA A 80 -24.47 9.43 -11.61
CA ALA A 80 -25.78 8.76 -11.65
C ALA A 80 -25.82 7.56 -12.62
N ASP A 81 -24.91 7.53 -13.59
CA ASP A 81 -24.80 6.49 -14.62
C ASP A 81 -23.80 5.38 -14.24
N ALA A 82 -23.33 5.36 -12.98
CA ALA A 82 -22.40 4.35 -12.50
C ALA A 82 -23.02 2.94 -12.59
N VAL A 83 -22.24 1.99 -13.10
CA VAL A 83 -22.66 0.60 -13.34
C VAL A 83 -22.09 -0.33 -12.28
N GLU A 84 -22.76 -1.47 -12.08
CA GLU A 84 -22.26 -2.54 -11.20
C GLU A 84 -20.88 -3.01 -11.69
N ARG A 85 -19.94 -3.19 -10.75
CA ARG A 85 -18.60 -3.69 -11.04
C ARG A 85 -18.28 -4.97 -10.27
N PRO A 86 -17.36 -5.81 -10.78
CA PRO A 86 -16.82 -6.95 -10.03
C PRO A 86 -16.21 -6.52 -8.69
N PRO A 87 -16.39 -7.30 -7.60
CA PRO A 87 -15.68 -7.04 -6.35
C PRO A 87 -14.18 -7.30 -6.49
N ILE A 88 -13.38 -6.46 -5.84
CA ILE A 88 -11.95 -6.65 -5.66
C ILE A 88 -11.72 -7.26 -4.27
N VAL A 89 -11.16 -8.46 -4.25
CA VAL A 89 -11.07 -9.31 -3.07
C VAL A 89 -9.61 -9.61 -2.76
N ALA A 90 -9.11 -9.13 -1.63
CA ALA A 90 -7.76 -9.46 -1.18
C ALA A 90 -7.75 -10.73 -0.32
N VAL A 91 -6.77 -11.60 -0.54
CA VAL A 91 -6.55 -12.78 0.29
C VAL A 91 -5.38 -12.52 1.23
N MET A 92 -5.65 -12.56 2.54
CA MET A 92 -4.70 -12.23 3.60
C MET A 92 -4.68 -13.30 4.69
N GLY A 93 -3.64 -13.31 5.54
CA GLY A 93 -3.47 -14.30 6.59
C GLY A 93 -2.01 -14.62 6.87
N HIS A 94 -1.77 -15.45 7.88
CA HIS A 94 -0.42 -15.82 8.30
C HIS A 94 0.33 -16.65 7.24
N VAL A 95 1.66 -16.67 7.31
CA VAL A 95 2.49 -17.63 6.55
C VAL A 95 2.00 -19.05 6.84
N ASP A 96 2.06 -19.91 5.82
CA ASP A 96 1.63 -21.31 5.87
C ASP A 96 0.15 -21.58 6.20
N HIS A 97 -0.71 -20.56 6.29
CA HIS A 97 -2.16 -20.78 6.43
C HIS A 97 -2.84 -21.22 5.12
N GLY A 98 -2.09 -21.31 4.02
CA GLY A 98 -2.57 -21.83 2.74
C GLY A 98 -3.31 -20.80 1.88
N LYS A 99 -2.90 -19.51 1.91
CA LYS A 99 -3.41 -18.44 1.05
C LYS A 99 -3.22 -18.77 -0.44
N THR A 100 -1.97 -19.05 -0.83
CA THR A 100 -1.61 -19.42 -2.21
C THR A 100 -2.32 -20.71 -2.63
N SER A 101 -2.39 -21.71 -1.74
CA SER A 101 -3.15 -22.94 -2.02
C SER A 101 -4.64 -22.69 -2.22
N LEU A 102 -5.23 -21.76 -1.47
CA LEU A 102 -6.64 -21.39 -1.64
C LEU A 102 -6.85 -20.68 -2.97
N LEU A 103 -5.95 -19.77 -3.36
CA LEU A 103 -5.98 -19.12 -4.67
C LEU A 103 -5.82 -20.12 -5.81
N ASP A 104 -4.90 -21.07 -5.70
CA ASP A 104 -4.73 -22.17 -6.67
C ASP A 104 -6.02 -22.99 -6.81
N ALA A 105 -6.68 -23.31 -5.68
CA ALA A 105 -7.95 -24.02 -5.69
C ALA A 105 -9.08 -23.21 -6.38
N ILE A 106 -9.10 -21.89 -6.17
CA ILE A 106 -10.08 -20.98 -6.80
C ILE A 106 -9.84 -20.83 -8.30
N LEU A 107 -8.57 -20.66 -8.70
CA LEU A 107 -8.17 -20.44 -10.10
C LEU A 107 -8.11 -21.74 -10.90
N LYS A 108 -8.17 -22.89 -10.23
CA LYS A 108 -7.96 -24.23 -10.85
C LYS A 108 -6.62 -24.33 -11.57
N THR A 109 -5.65 -23.53 -11.14
CA THR A 109 -4.27 -23.50 -11.64
C THR A 109 -3.33 -23.93 -10.52
N LYS A 110 -2.23 -24.62 -10.85
CA LYS A 110 -1.17 -24.95 -9.89
C LYS A 110 -0.06 -23.91 -10.02
N THR A 111 -0.09 -22.91 -9.16
CA THR A 111 0.92 -21.84 -9.13
C THR A 111 2.03 -22.19 -8.13
N VAL A 112 1.69 -22.91 -7.05
CA VAL A 112 2.61 -23.33 -5.97
C VAL A 112 3.80 -24.17 -6.46
N ASP A 113 3.65 -24.92 -7.56
CA ASP A 113 4.73 -25.77 -8.10
C ASP A 113 5.81 -24.97 -8.89
N GLY A 114 5.55 -23.70 -9.23
CA GLY A 114 6.41 -22.88 -10.10
C GLY A 114 7.20 -21.75 -9.41
N GLU A 115 6.80 -21.34 -8.20
CA GLU A 115 7.46 -20.23 -7.49
C GLU A 115 8.69 -20.71 -6.69
N ALA A 116 9.79 -19.96 -6.77
CA ALA A 116 11.01 -20.27 -6.06
C ALA A 116 10.77 -20.25 -4.53
N GLY A 117 10.86 -21.42 -3.90
CA GLY A 117 10.65 -21.59 -2.46
C GLY A 117 9.21 -21.85 -2.02
N GLY A 118 8.26 -22.03 -2.96
CA GLY A 118 6.88 -22.42 -2.65
C GLY A 118 6.05 -21.34 -1.92
N ILE A 119 6.45 -20.07 -2.03
CA ILE A 119 5.77 -18.92 -1.42
C ILE A 119 5.48 -17.84 -2.47
N THR A 120 4.34 -17.15 -2.35
CA THR A 120 4.02 -15.97 -3.15
C THR A 120 5.04 -14.87 -2.86
N GLN A 121 5.77 -14.40 -3.88
CA GLN A 121 6.74 -13.30 -3.75
C GLN A 121 6.25 -11.98 -4.37
N HIS A 122 5.22 -12.03 -5.21
CA HIS A 122 4.71 -10.92 -6.02
C HIS A 122 3.24 -10.64 -5.71
N ILE A 123 2.81 -9.37 -5.71
CA ILE A 123 1.37 -9.09 -5.70
C ILE A 123 0.84 -9.39 -7.09
N SER A 124 0.02 -10.43 -7.17
CA SER A 124 -0.62 -10.82 -8.42
C SER A 124 -2.12 -10.58 -8.32
N ALA A 125 -2.70 -10.18 -9.44
CA ALA A 125 -4.13 -9.96 -9.55
C ALA A 125 -4.71 -10.90 -10.59
N TYR A 126 -5.75 -11.63 -10.21
CA TYR A 126 -6.38 -12.67 -11.02
C TYR A 126 -7.87 -12.41 -11.16
N GLN A 127 -8.51 -13.02 -12.16
CA GLN A 127 -9.97 -13.06 -12.21
C GLN A 127 -10.48 -14.49 -12.28
N THR A 128 -11.58 -14.72 -11.58
CA THR A 128 -12.36 -15.95 -11.67
C THR A 128 -13.82 -15.62 -11.91
N ILE A 129 -14.58 -16.58 -12.43
CA ILE A 129 -16.01 -16.43 -12.70
C ILE A 129 -16.77 -17.41 -11.83
N ARG A 130 -17.73 -16.91 -11.07
CA ARG A 130 -18.66 -17.69 -10.25
C ARG A 130 -20.08 -17.24 -10.53
N LYS A 131 -20.96 -18.16 -10.94
CA LYS A 131 -22.37 -17.87 -11.29
C LYS A 131 -22.52 -16.69 -12.27
N ASP A 132 -21.72 -16.70 -13.34
CA ASP A 132 -21.65 -15.64 -14.36
C ASP A 132 -21.21 -14.26 -13.86
N ARG A 133 -20.71 -14.17 -12.62
CA ARG A 133 -20.15 -12.94 -12.04
C ARG A 133 -18.64 -13.07 -11.91
N THR A 134 -17.94 -12.04 -12.34
CA THR A 134 -16.48 -11.95 -12.22
C THR A 134 -16.10 -11.53 -10.81
N ILE A 135 -15.04 -12.11 -10.27
CA ILE A 135 -14.41 -11.72 -9.02
C ILE A 135 -12.93 -11.45 -9.32
N THR A 136 -12.44 -10.30 -8.87
CA THR A 136 -11.02 -9.96 -9.00
C THR A 136 -10.32 -10.28 -7.68
N LEU A 137 -9.31 -11.14 -7.73
CA LEU A 137 -8.57 -11.61 -6.57
C LEU A 137 -7.20 -10.95 -6.53
N LEU A 138 -6.83 -10.40 -5.38
CA LEU A 138 -5.49 -9.89 -5.12
C LEU A 138 -4.76 -10.86 -4.19
N ASP A 139 -3.70 -11.49 -4.70
CA ASP A 139 -2.76 -12.27 -3.90
C ASP A 139 -1.76 -11.32 -3.24
N THR A 140 -1.76 -11.29 -1.91
CA THR A 140 -0.86 -10.42 -1.15
C THR A 140 0.12 -11.29 -0.37
N PRO A 141 1.45 -11.12 -0.55
CA PRO A 141 2.42 -11.84 0.26
C PRO A 141 2.32 -11.46 1.75
N GLY A 142 2.70 -12.38 2.65
CA GLY A 142 2.41 -12.28 4.09
C GLY A 142 3.42 -11.52 4.97
N HIS A 143 4.44 -10.87 4.40
CA HIS A 143 5.53 -10.23 5.17
C HIS A 143 5.32 -8.72 5.40
N GLU A 144 6.02 -8.13 6.38
CA GLU A 144 5.98 -6.70 6.77
C GLU A 144 6.20 -5.70 5.62
N ALA A 145 6.72 -6.20 4.49
CA ALA A 145 6.87 -5.62 3.17
C ALA A 145 5.67 -4.81 2.61
N PHE A 146 4.48 -4.95 3.19
CA PHE A 146 3.21 -4.38 2.69
C PHE A 146 2.69 -3.18 3.46
N ALA A 147 3.51 -2.48 4.24
CA ALA A 147 3.15 -1.15 4.74
C ALA A 147 2.70 -0.19 3.61
N ALA A 148 3.26 -0.33 2.39
CA ALA A 148 2.84 0.42 1.20
C ALA A 148 1.45 0.01 0.67
N LEU A 149 1.12 -1.30 0.69
CA LEU A 149 -0.25 -1.79 0.46
C LEU A 149 -1.21 -1.32 1.56
N ARG A 150 -0.72 -1.18 2.79
CA ARG A 150 -1.51 -0.65 3.92
C ARG A 150 -1.87 0.82 3.70
N GLN A 151 -0.97 1.61 3.11
CA GLN A 151 -1.20 3.01 2.77
C GLN A 151 -2.06 3.21 1.50
N HIS A 152 -1.91 2.35 0.48
CA HIS A 152 -2.55 2.54 -0.84
C HIS A 152 -3.61 1.49 -1.21
N GLY A 153 -3.44 0.24 -0.78
CA GLY A 153 -4.36 -0.88 -1.03
C GLY A 153 -5.63 -0.87 -0.17
N ALA A 154 -5.62 -0.15 0.96
CA ALA A 154 -6.81 0.09 1.77
C ALA A 154 -7.96 0.76 0.99
N ALA A 155 -7.67 1.45 -0.12
CA ALA A 155 -8.68 2.09 -0.96
C ALA A 155 -9.27 1.18 -2.05
N LEU A 156 -8.63 0.04 -2.35
CA LEU A 156 -8.97 -0.79 -3.53
C LEU A 156 -9.76 -2.05 -3.22
N THR A 157 -9.62 -2.57 -2.01
CA THR A 157 -10.22 -3.86 -1.63
C THR A 157 -11.62 -3.64 -1.09
N ASP A 158 -12.61 -4.23 -1.76
CA ASP A 158 -14.00 -4.20 -1.31
C ASP A 158 -14.23 -5.25 -0.20
N VAL A 159 -13.62 -6.43 -0.38
CA VAL A 159 -13.71 -7.56 0.55
C VAL A 159 -12.31 -8.10 0.85
N VAL A 160 -12.07 -8.50 2.09
CA VAL A 160 -10.84 -9.19 2.51
C VAL A 160 -11.20 -10.58 3.00
N ILE A 161 -10.62 -11.59 2.36
CA ILE A 161 -10.64 -12.98 2.83
C ILE A 161 -9.48 -13.18 3.78
N ILE A 162 -9.78 -13.39 5.06
CA ILE A 162 -8.78 -13.71 6.08
C ILE A 162 -8.68 -15.23 6.22
N VAL A 163 -7.55 -15.78 5.80
CA VAL A 163 -7.26 -17.21 5.82
C VAL A 163 -6.61 -17.59 7.16
N VAL A 164 -7.30 -18.43 7.93
CA VAL A 164 -6.83 -18.92 9.23
C VAL A 164 -6.79 -20.45 9.21
N ALA A 165 -5.65 -21.04 9.53
CA ALA A 165 -5.53 -22.49 9.54
C ALA A 165 -6.21 -23.09 10.78
N ALA A 166 -7.07 -24.09 10.58
CA ALA A 166 -7.84 -24.75 11.64
C ALA A 166 -6.95 -25.50 12.64
N ASP A 167 -5.75 -25.91 12.24
CA ASP A 167 -4.78 -26.62 13.08
C ASP A 167 -3.84 -25.68 13.86
N ASP A 168 -3.76 -24.40 13.50
CA ASP A 168 -2.78 -23.46 14.07
C ASP A 168 -3.42 -22.27 14.82
N GLY A 169 -4.62 -21.86 14.40
CA GLY A 169 -5.38 -20.78 15.02
C GLY A 169 -4.93 -19.37 14.62
N VAL A 170 -5.34 -18.37 15.40
CA VAL A 170 -5.04 -16.97 15.12
C VAL A 170 -3.57 -16.65 15.47
N LYS A 171 -2.86 -16.00 14.55
CA LYS A 171 -1.44 -15.62 14.68
C LYS A 171 -1.23 -14.11 14.49
N PRO A 172 -0.07 -13.53 14.88
CA PRO A 172 0.16 -12.08 14.78
C PRO A 172 -0.14 -11.46 13.42
N GLN A 173 0.27 -12.09 12.32
CA GLN A 173 -0.03 -11.60 10.95
C GLN A 173 -1.53 -11.67 10.60
N THR A 174 -2.29 -12.56 11.24
CA THR A 174 -3.76 -12.58 11.11
C THR A 174 -4.35 -11.35 11.79
N VAL A 175 -3.83 -10.98 12.96
CA VAL A 175 -4.23 -9.75 13.67
C VAL A 175 -3.94 -8.50 12.84
N GLU A 176 -2.79 -8.47 12.17
CA GLU A 176 -2.46 -7.39 11.24
C GLU A 176 -3.42 -7.33 10.05
N ALA A 177 -3.78 -8.47 9.47
CA ALA A 177 -4.75 -8.54 8.38
C ALA A 177 -6.14 -8.03 8.82
N ILE A 178 -6.58 -8.38 10.04
CA ILE A 178 -7.84 -7.87 10.62
C ILE A 178 -7.76 -6.35 10.77
N ARG A 179 -6.66 -5.83 11.32
CA ARG A 179 -6.46 -4.39 11.49
C ARG A 179 -6.47 -3.66 10.15
N PHE A 180 -5.82 -4.23 9.13
CA PHE A 180 -5.81 -3.69 7.78
C PHE A 180 -7.23 -3.61 7.20
N ALA A 181 -7.97 -4.72 7.21
CA ALA A 181 -9.33 -4.77 6.67
C ALA A 181 -10.25 -3.73 7.35
N ARG A 182 -10.14 -3.57 8.68
CA ARG A 182 -10.86 -2.53 9.42
C ARG A 182 -10.43 -1.12 9.01
N SER A 183 -9.13 -0.86 8.87
CA SER A 183 -8.64 0.47 8.43
C SER A 183 -9.02 0.82 7.00
N ALA A 184 -9.19 -0.20 6.15
CA ALA A 184 -9.63 -0.09 4.77
C ALA A 184 -11.15 0.07 4.63
N ASN A 185 -11.91 -0.07 5.72
CA ASN A 185 -13.36 -0.19 5.68
C ASN A 185 -13.84 -1.30 4.71
N ALA A 186 -13.05 -2.35 4.57
CA ALA A 186 -13.36 -3.50 3.71
C ALA A 186 -14.15 -4.53 4.50
N LYS A 187 -15.06 -5.24 3.83
CA LYS A 187 -15.81 -6.33 4.48
C LYS A 187 -14.93 -7.53 4.72
N ILE A 188 -15.05 -8.14 5.89
CA ILE A 188 -14.24 -9.29 6.29
C ILE A 188 -15.03 -10.58 6.04
N VAL A 189 -14.43 -11.51 5.30
CA VAL A 189 -14.86 -12.90 5.21
C VAL A 189 -13.73 -13.77 5.74
N VAL A 190 -14.03 -14.71 6.63
CA VAL A 190 -13.00 -15.60 7.19
C VAL A 190 -13.07 -16.95 6.50
N ALA A 191 -11.94 -17.41 5.98
CA ALA A 191 -11.76 -18.76 5.46
C ALA A 191 -10.96 -19.59 6.48
N ILE A 192 -11.64 -20.48 7.19
CA ILE A 192 -11.01 -21.41 8.14
C ILE A 192 -10.49 -22.60 7.34
N ASN A 193 -9.19 -22.57 7.00
CA ASN A 193 -8.57 -23.50 6.07
C ASN A 193 -8.03 -24.76 6.75
N LYS A 194 -7.67 -25.78 5.96
CA LYS A 194 -7.07 -27.05 6.39
C LYS A 194 -7.99 -27.93 7.25
N ILE A 195 -9.30 -27.90 7.00
CA ILE A 195 -10.27 -28.79 7.67
C ILE A 195 -10.07 -30.28 7.33
N ASP A 196 -9.24 -30.59 6.34
CA ASP A 196 -8.86 -31.96 5.97
C ASP A 196 -7.87 -32.61 6.96
N LYS A 197 -7.27 -31.84 7.87
CA LYS A 197 -6.35 -32.39 8.88
C LYS A 197 -7.11 -32.96 10.07
N GLU A 198 -6.62 -34.07 10.61
CA GLU A 198 -7.17 -34.66 11.85
C GLU A 198 -7.03 -33.73 13.06
N THR A 199 -6.02 -32.87 13.06
CA THR A 199 -5.79 -31.86 14.11
C THR A 199 -6.59 -30.58 13.91
N ALA A 200 -7.44 -30.48 12.89
CA ALA A 200 -8.22 -29.29 12.61
C ALA A 200 -9.24 -29.04 13.71
N ASN A 201 -9.27 -27.81 14.23
CA ASN A 201 -10.26 -27.36 15.20
C ASN A 201 -10.88 -26.01 14.77
N PRO A 202 -11.84 -26.01 13.84
CA PRO A 202 -12.51 -24.79 13.40
C PRO A 202 -13.21 -24.03 14.54
N GLN A 203 -13.74 -24.75 15.53
CA GLN A 203 -14.45 -24.17 16.65
C GLN A 203 -13.53 -23.30 17.52
N LEU A 204 -12.28 -23.73 17.74
CA LEU A 204 -11.28 -22.93 18.43
C LEU A 204 -11.02 -21.62 17.69
N VAL A 205 -10.86 -21.68 16.36
CA VAL A 205 -10.61 -20.49 15.53
C VAL A 205 -11.78 -19.50 15.61
N LYS A 206 -13.03 -19.98 15.45
CA LYS A 206 -14.23 -19.15 15.60
C LYS A 206 -14.28 -18.48 16.98
N THR A 207 -13.96 -19.22 18.03
CA THR A 207 -13.97 -18.72 19.42
C THR A 207 -12.91 -17.65 19.64
N GLN A 208 -11.69 -17.86 19.14
CA GLN A 208 -10.60 -16.86 19.21
C GLN A 208 -10.96 -15.58 18.47
N LEU A 209 -11.45 -15.69 17.23
CA LEU A 209 -11.84 -14.54 16.40
C LEU A 209 -12.96 -13.72 17.03
N ALA A 210 -13.99 -14.38 17.57
CA ALA A 210 -15.09 -13.71 18.25
C ALA A 210 -14.65 -13.03 19.56
N THR A 211 -13.90 -13.74 20.40
CA THR A 211 -13.62 -13.29 21.77
C THR A 211 -12.50 -12.25 21.85
N GLU A 212 -11.44 -12.42 21.06
CA GLU A 212 -10.24 -11.59 21.15
C GLU A 212 -10.24 -10.46 20.12
N TYR A 213 -10.94 -10.63 18.99
CA TYR A 213 -10.88 -9.71 17.85
C TYR A 213 -12.24 -9.12 17.47
N ASP A 214 -13.32 -9.45 18.18
CA ASP A 214 -14.67 -8.95 17.92
C ASP A 214 -15.13 -9.23 16.47
N LEU A 215 -14.80 -10.42 15.97
CA LEU A 215 -15.30 -10.95 14.71
C LEU A 215 -16.30 -12.06 15.03
N ASN A 216 -17.56 -11.68 15.22
CA ASN A 216 -18.60 -12.61 15.65
C ASN A 216 -19.17 -13.36 14.44
N PRO A 217 -19.17 -14.70 14.45
CA PRO A 217 -19.67 -15.47 13.31
C PRO A 217 -21.20 -15.34 13.17
N GLU A 218 -21.70 -15.35 11.92
CA GLU A 218 -23.15 -15.29 11.64
C GLU A 218 -23.96 -16.40 12.35
N GLU A 219 -23.39 -17.59 12.49
CA GLU A 219 -24.02 -18.72 13.20
C GLU A 219 -24.28 -18.44 14.69
N TRP A 220 -23.59 -17.46 15.29
CA TRP A 220 -23.81 -17.04 16.68
C TRP A 220 -24.56 -15.70 16.76
N GLY A 221 -25.17 -15.26 15.65
CA GLY A 221 -25.87 -13.99 15.54
C GLY A 221 -24.97 -12.77 15.32
N GLY A 222 -23.72 -12.99 14.90
CA GLY A 222 -22.81 -11.93 14.46
C GLY A 222 -23.00 -11.52 13.00
N ASP A 223 -22.04 -10.75 12.49
CA ASP A 223 -22.04 -10.15 11.15
C ASP A 223 -20.88 -10.63 10.26
N VAL A 224 -19.99 -11.48 10.79
CA VAL A 224 -18.82 -11.98 10.06
C VAL A 224 -19.13 -13.35 9.47
N VAL A 225 -19.04 -13.44 8.14
CA VAL A 225 -19.10 -14.71 7.45
C VAL A 225 -17.83 -15.51 7.75
N MET A 226 -17.99 -16.71 8.29
CA MET A 226 -16.90 -17.67 8.49
C MET A 226 -17.19 -18.96 7.74
N VAL A 227 -16.35 -19.31 6.77
CA VAL A 227 -16.50 -20.52 5.95
C VAL A 227 -15.35 -21.47 6.24
N GLU A 228 -15.69 -22.69 6.62
CA GLU A 228 -14.76 -23.81 6.79
C GLU A 228 -14.38 -24.37 5.43
N VAL A 229 -13.10 -24.35 5.06
CA VAL A 229 -12.60 -24.73 3.73
C VAL A 229 -11.40 -25.68 3.81
N SER A 230 -11.24 -26.50 2.77
CA SER A 230 -9.97 -27.18 2.51
C SER A 230 -9.48 -26.80 1.13
N ALA A 231 -8.45 -25.95 1.08
CA ALA A 231 -7.77 -25.61 -0.17
C ALA A 231 -7.16 -26.86 -0.87
N LYS A 232 -6.81 -27.90 -0.10
CA LYS A 232 -6.20 -29.12 -0.63
C LYS A 232 -7.22 -30.01 -1.35
N THR A 233 -8.40 -30.20 -0.77
CA THR A 233 -9.45 -31.05 -1.37
C THR A 233 -10.41 -30.27 -2.27
N GLY A 234 -10.39 -28.93 -2.18
CA GLY A 234 -11.35 -28.04 -2.83
C GLY A 234 -12.68 -27.93 -2.08
N GLN A 235 -12.80 -28.54 -0.89
CA GLN A 235 -14.03 -28.52 -0.11
C GLN A 235 -14.41 -27.09 0.30
N ASN A 236 -15.68 -26.72 0.04
CA ASN A 236 -16.30 -25.45 0.38
C ASN A 236 -15.65 -24.18 -0.23
N VAL A 237 -14.70 -24.31 -1.16
CA VAL A 237 -14.13 -23.17 -1.89
C VAL A 237 -15.22 -22.44 -2.69
N ASP A 238 -16.09 -23.21 -3.33
CA ASP A 238 -17.27 -22.70 -4.04
C ASP A 238 -18.23 -21.93 -3.12
N THR A 239 -18.46 -22.44 -1.91
CA THR A 239 -19.29 -21.79 -0.89
C THR A 239 -18.65 -20.49 -0.42
N LEU A 240 -17.34 -20.45 -0.23
CA LEU A 240 -16.61 -19.23 0.11
C LEU A 240 -16.81 -18.14 -0.94
N LEU A 241 -16.66 -18.47 -2.22
CA LEU A 241 -16.88 -17.51 -3.31
C LEU A 241 -18.34 -17.04 -3.39
N ASP A 242 -19.30 -17.93 -3.13
CA ASP A 242 -20.71 -17.58 -3.08
C ASP A 242 -21.01 -16.57 -1.96
N MET A 243 -20.41 -16.76 -0.77
CA MET A 243 -20.58 -15.82 0.33
C MET A 243 -19.85 -14.49 0.08
N VAL A 244 -18.68 -14.50 -0.57
CA VAL A 244 -17.97 -13.28 -0.97
C VAL A 244 -18.82 -12.43 -1.92
N LEU A 245 -19.48 -13.06 -2.90
CA LEU A 245 -20.42 -12.38 -3.78
C LEU A 245 -21.61 -11.81 -3.00
N LEU A 246 -22.18 -12.57 -2.07
CA LEU A 246 -23.29 -12.11 -1.22
C LEU A 246 -22.92 -10.88 -0.39
N VAL A 247 -21.74 -10.91 0.25
CA VAL A 247 -21.22 -9.77 1.02
C VAL A 247 -20.97 -8.57 0.13
N SER A 248 -20.50 -8.79 -1.10
CA SER A 248 -20.27 -7.73 -2.08
C SER A 248 -21.57 -7.09 -2.58
N ASP A 249 -22.66 -7.86 -2.68
CA ASP A 249 -23.97 -7.36 -3.12
C ASP A 249 -24.57 -6.36 -2.14
N LEU A 250 -24.30 -6.55 -0.83
CA LEU A 250 -24.73 -5.62 0.21
C LEU A 250 -24.03 -4.25 0.11
N GLU A 251 -22.85 -4.19 -0.50
CA GLU A 251 -22.08 -2.95 -0.67
C GLU A 251 -22.47 -2.16 -1.93
N GLU A 252 -23.35 -2.70 -2.79
CA GLU A 252 -23.77 -2.07 -4.05
C GLU A 252 -22.60 -1.50 -4.87
N LEU A 253 -21.56 -2.32 -5.10
CA LEU A 253 -20.32 -1.89 -5.73
C LEU A 253 -20.55 -1.33 -7.15
N LYS A 254 -20.23 -0.06 -7.35
CA LYS A 254 -20.39 0.66 -8.61
C LYS A 254 -19.09 1.30 -9.10
N ALA A 255 -18.98 1.50 -10.40
CA ALA A 255 -17.98 2.35 -11.04
C ALA A 255 -18.52 3.01 -12.31
N ASP A 256 -17.95 4.15 -12.65
CA ASP A 256 -18.21 4.87 -13.88
C ASP A 256 -17.37 4.30 -15.01
N THR A 257 -18.00 4.02 -16.15
CA THR A 257 -17.30 3.54 -17.34
C THR A 257 -17.02 4.63 -18.37
N ASP A 258 -17.77 5.76 -18.33
CA ASP A 258 -17.66 6.86 -19.30
C ASP A 258 -16.77 8.03 -18.83
N VAL A 259 -15.89 7.74 -17.86
CA VAL A 259 -14.90 8.70 -17.35
C VAL A 259 -13.49 8.35 -17.84
N SER A 260 -12.55 9.28 -17.67
CA SER A 260 -11.15 9.00 -17.94
C SER A 260 -10.70 7.82 -17.08
N SER A 261 -9.97 6.88 -17.69
CA SER A 261 -9.57 5.69 -16.95
C SER A 261 -8.53 6.05 -15.89
N GLU A 262 -8.78 5.54 -14.69
CA GLU A 262 -7.89 5.66 -13.54
C GLU A 262 -7.87 4.38 -12.72
N GLY A 263 -6.85 4.24 -11.89
CA GLY A 263 -6.65 3.09 -11.04
C GLY A 263 -5.26 3.08 -10.43
N LEU A 264 -4.75 1.89 -10.11
CA LEU A 264 -3.50 1.73 -9.36
C LEU A 264 -2.49 0.85 -10.09
N VAL A 265 -1.20 1.14 -9.89
CA VAL A 265 -0.10 0.23 -10.19
C VAL A 265 0.00 -0.86 -9.12
N ILE A 266 -0.18 -2.12 -9.53
CA ILE A 266 -0.05 -3.31 -8.68
C ILE A 266 1.36 -3.89 -8.77
N GLU A 267 2.00 -3.80 -9.93
CA GLU A 267 3.36 -4.34 -10.10
C GLU A 267 4.06 -3.64 -11.27
N ALA A 268 5.39 -3.55 -11.22
CA ALA A 268 6.19 -3.02 -12.30
C ALA A 268 7.56 -3.71 -12.34
N HIS A 269 7.97 -4.16 -13.54
CA HIS A 269 9.30 -4.73 -13.78
C HIS A 269 9.78 -4.53 -15.22
N MET A 270 11.06 -4.78 -15.44
CA MET A 270 11.67 -4.76 -16.78
C MET A 270 11.81 -6.18 -17.31
N GLU A 271 11.30 -6.44 -18.51
CA GLU A 271 11.42 -7.73 -19.18
C GLU A 271 12.22 -7.60 -20.48
N GLN A 272 13.16 -8.52 -20.71
CA GLN A 272 14.00 -8.49 -21.91
C GLN A 272 13.15 -8.71 -23.17
N GLY A 273 13.24 -7.78 -24.13
CA GLY A 273 12.48 -7.83 -25.39
C GLY A 273 11.09 -7.19 -25.32
N ARG A 274 10.44 -7.14 -24.15
CA ARG A 274 9.13 -6.48 -23.95
C ARG A 274 9.23 -5.08 -23.35
N GLY A 275 10.36 -4.76 -22.70
CA GLY A 275 10.62 -3.46 -22.09
C GLY A 275 9.97 -3.36 -20.71
N SER A 276 9.41 -2.18 -20.39
CA SER A 276 8.67 -2.00 -19.14
C SER A 276 7.32 -2.73 -19.20
N VAL A 277 7.13 -3.64 -18.26
CA VAL A 277 5.90 -4.41 -18.04
C VAL A 277 5.31 -3.96 -16.71
N VAL A 278 4.07 -3.47 -16.75
CA VAL A 278 3.40 -2.88 -15.58
C VAL A 278 2.04 -3.53 -15.41
N GLY A 279 1.79 -4.11 -14.24
CA GLY A 279 0.49 -4.57 -13.80
C GLY A 279 -0.32 -3.43 -13.20
N LEU A 280 -1.52 -3.20 -13.71
CA LEU A 280 -2.45 -2.16 -13.29
C LEU A 280 -3.78 -2.78 -12.86
N LEU A 281 -4.45 -2.17 -11.88
CA LEU A 281 -5.85 -2.42 -11.53
C LEU A 281 -6.67 -1.22 -11.96
N VAL A 282 -7.59 -1.41 -12.90
CA VAL A 282 -8.50 -0.34 -13.33
C VAL A 282 -9.60 -0.17 -12.28
N GLU A 283 -9.85 1.05 -11.82
CA GLU A 283 -10.95 1.34 -10.88
C GLU A 283 -12.12 2.05 -11.56
N GLN A 284 -11.82 3.02 -12.42
CA GLN A 284 -12.81 3.81 -13.13
C GLN A 284 -12.44 3.91 -14.61
N GLY A 285 -13.44 4.18 -15.43
CA GLY A 285 -13.32 4.33 -16.87
C GLY A 285 -12.92 3.04 -17.58
N VAL A 286 -12.51 3.18 -18.85
CA VAL A 286 -12.08 2.05 -19.68
C VAL A 286 -10.70 2.30 -20.27
N LEU A 287 -9.75 1.41 -19.98
CA LEU A 287 -8.41 1.43 -20.52
C LEU A 287 -8.34 0.72 -21.87
N LYS A 288 -7.60 1.31 -22.82
CA LYS A 288 -7.45 0.81 -24.20
C LYS A 288 -6.02 0.96 -24.70
N PRO A 289 -5.55 0.08 -25.61
CA PRO A 289 -4.31 0.30 -26.32
C PRO A 289 -4.28 1.66 -27.03
N GLY A 290 -3.13 2.33 -26.97
CA GLY A 290 -2.92 3.64 -27.58
C GLY A 290 -3.17 4.84 -26.66
N HIS A 291 -3.80 4.66 -25.49
CA HIS A 291 -3.93 5.71 -24.50
C HIS A 291 -2.56 6.19 -23.98
N PHE A 292 -2.46 7.49 -23.69
CA PHE A 292 -1.33 8.05 -22.95
C PHE A 292 -1.63 7.98 -21.47
N ILE A 293 -0.72 7.37 -20.72
CA ILE A 293 -0.88 7.05 -19.30
C ILE A 293 0.23 7.71 -18.49
N VAL A 294 -0.14 8.22 -17.33
CA VAL A 294 0.79 8.74 -16.32
C VAL A 294 0.51 7.99 -15.04
N ALA A 295 1.56 7.50 -14.37
CA ALA A 295 1.50 6.86 -13.06
C ALA A 295 2.63 7.43 -12.20
N GLY A 296 2.28 8.25 -11.21
CA GLY A 296 3.25 8.99 -10.39
C GLY A 296 4.21 9.83 -11.25
N THR A 297 5.50 9.50 -11.20
CA THR A 297 6.55 10.17 -11.98
C THR A 297 6.81 9.52 -13.34
N ALA A 298 6.22 8.35 -13.61
CA ALA A 298 6.39 7.63 -14.86
C ALA A 298 5.25 7.96 -15.83
N TYR A 299 5.55 7.94 -17.12
CA TYR A 299 4.54 8.10 -18.16
C TYR A 299 4.89 7.27 -19.40
N GLY A 300 3.89 7.04 -20.23
CA GLY A 300 4.06 6.27 -21.46
C GLY A 300 2.83 6.25 -22.34
N LYS A 301 2.92 5.42 -23.37
CA LYS A 301 1.78 5.10 -24.25
C LYS A 301 1.54 3.61 -24.17
N VAL A 302 0.29 3.21 -23.88
CA VAL A 302 -0.10 1.79 -23.79
C VAL A 302 0.10 1.14 -25.15
N ARG A 303 1.09 0.26 -25.27
CA ARG A 303 1.39 -0.47 -26.53
C ARG A 303 0.61 -1.75 -26.62
N THR A 304 0.65 -2.54 -25.56
CA THR A 304 -0.10 -3.78 -25.41
C THR A 304 -0.93 -3.69 -24.14
N LEU A 305 -2.11 -4.31 -24.18
CA LEU A 305 -3.00 -4.50 -23.04
C LEU A 305 -3.32 -5.99 -22.98
N LEU A 306 -2.91 -6.65 -21.91
CA LEU A 306 -3.11 -8.09 -21.71
C LEU A 306 -3.91 -8.32 -20.43
N ASP A 307 -4.67 -9.41 -20.39
CA ASP A 307 -5.30 -9.91 -19.15
C ASP A 307 -4.25 -10.57 -18.23
N PHE A 308 -4.70 -10.99 -17.05
CA PHE A 308 -3.88 -11.70 -16.07
C PHE A 308 -3.32 -13.05 -16.58
N ALA A 309 -3.93 -13.64 -17.62
CA ALA A 309 -3.48 -14.89 -18.24
C ALA A 309 -2.56 -14.65 -19.46
N GLY A 310 -2.25 -13.40 -19.79
CA GLY A 310 -1.40 -13.02 -20.91
C GLY A 310 -2.11 -12.93 -22.27
N HIS A 311 -3.44 -13.06 -22.32
CA HIS A 311 -4.20 -12.89 -23.56
C HIS A 311 -4.44 -11.40 -23.86
N PRO A 312 -4.42 -11.00 -25.15
CA PRO A 312 -4.63 -9.61 -25.53
C PRO A 312 -6.07 -9.15 -25.31
N LEU A 313 -6.22 -8.01 -24.63
CA LEU A 313 -7.48 -7.33 -24.39
C LEU A 313 -7.63 -6.11 -25.31
N LYS A 314 -8.84 -5.89 -25.81
CA LYS A 314 -9.18 -4.67 -26.55
C LYS A 314 -9.55 -3.51 -25.62
N LEU A 315 -10.23 -3.84 -24.53
CA LEU A 315 -10.81 -2.92 -23.55
C LEU A 315 -10.64 -3.57 -22.17
N ALA A 316 -10.32 -2.76 -21.16
CA ALA A 316 -10.33 -3.17 -19.77
C ALA A 316 -11.17 -2.17 -18.96
N GLY A 317 -12.24 -2.67 -18.35
CA GLY A 317 -13.15 -1.87 -17.54
C GLY A 317 -12.78 -1.89 -16.05
N PRO A 318 -13.63 -1.29 -15.20
CA PRO A 318 -13.46 -1.29 -13.75
C PRO A 318 -13.24 -2.69 -13.16
N SER A 319 -12.49 -2.73 -12.06
CA SER A 319 -12.04 -3.94 -11.35
C SER A 319 -11.23 -4.93 -12.18
N THR A 320 -10.79 -4.59 -13.39
CA THR A 320 -10.04 -5.52 -14.25
C THR A 320 -8.53 -5.36 -14.03
N PRO A 321 -7.80 -6.41 -13.61
CA PRO A 321 -6.35 -6.39 -13.59
C PRO A 321 -5.80 -6.59 -15.00
N VAL A 322 -4.82 -5.76 -15.38
CA VAL A 322 -4.25 -5.78 -16.71
C VAL A 322 -2.75 -5.59 -16.69
N THR A 323 -2.07 -6.23 -17.62
CA THR A 323 -0.65 -6.01 -17.88
C THR A 323 -0.48 -5.12 -19.10
N VAL A 324 0.19 -3.99 -18.91
CA VAL A 324 0.50 -3.02 -19.97
C VAL A 324 2.00 -2.91 -20.23
N THR A 325 2.33 -2.53 -21.45
CA THR A 325 3.70 -2.15 -21.83
C THR A 325 3.74 -0.75 -22.43
N GLY A 326 4.91 -0.13 -22.40
CA GLY A 326 5.17 1.15 -23.08
C GLY A 326 5.38 2.36 -22.18
N PHE A 327 5.51 2.14 -20.87
CA PHE A 327 6.08 3.13 -19.96
C PHE A 327 7.56 3.39 -20.30
N LYS A 328 7.99 4.66 -20.17
CA LYS A 328 9.39 5.05 -20.38
C LYS A 328 10.28 4.72 -19.17
N GLU A 329 9.70 4.81 -17.99
CA GLU A 329 10.30 4.54 -16.69
C GLU A 329 9.33 3.67 -15.89
N LEU A 330 9.83 2.89 -14.92
CA LEU A 330 8.94 2.08 -14.08
C LEU A 330 8.20 2.97 -13.07
N PRO A 331 6.86 2.91 -13.01
CA PRO A 331 6.12 3.53 -11.92
C PRO A 331 6.37 2.78 -10.61
N GLN A 332 6.04 3.41 -9.48
CA GLN A 332 6.12 2.76 -8.19
C GLN A 332 4.84 1.96 -7.91
N PHE A 333 4.99 0.94 -7.07
CA PHE A 333 3.85 0.25 -6.48
C PHE A 333 2.93 1.27 -5.77
N GLY A 334 1.62 1.20 -5.99
CA GLY A 334 0.68 2.11 -5.35
C GLY A 334 0.57 3.49 -6.01
N ASP A 335 1.34 3.78 -7.06
CA ASP A 335 1.13 5.01 -7.84
C ASP A 335 -0.26 4.93 -8.51
N ALA A 336 -1.08 5.97 -8.29
CA ALA A 336 -2.32 6.14 -9.03
C ALA A 336 -1.98 6.50 -10.49
N PHE A 337 -2.67 5.87 -11.42
CA PHE A 337 -2.55 6.19 -12.84
C PHE A 337 -3.78 6.94 -13.35
N VAL A 338 -3.55 7.81 -14.33
CA VAL A 338 -4.60 8.53 -15.06
C VAL A 338 -4.29 8.56 -16.55
N ILE A 339 -5.35 8.59 -17.36
CA ILE A 339 -5.23 8.81 -18.81
C ILE A 339 -5.25 10.30 -19.14
N VAL A 340 -4.34 10.69 -20.04
CA VAL A 340 -4.17 12.05 -20.55
C VAL A 340 -4.33 12.09 -22.07
N LYS A 341 -4.54 13.28 -22.64
CA LYS A 341 -4.91 13.41 -24.05
C LYS A 341 -3.74 13.17 -25.00
N ASN A 342 -2.54 13.57 -24.59
CA ASN A 342 -1.34 13.50 -25.43
C ASN A 342 -0.06 13.37 -24.60
N GLU A 343 1.04 13.03 -25.27
CA GLU A 343 2.35 12.83 -24.64
C GLU A 343 2.90 14.10 -23.96
N LYS A 344 2.58 15.29 -24.49
CA LYS A 344 3.05 16.56 -23.92
C LYS A 344 2.44 16.81 -22.54
N GLU A 345 1.14 16.56 -22.41
CA GLU A 345 0.42 16.62 -21.13
C GLU A 345 0.97 15.56 -20.16
N ALA A 346 1.18 14.32 -20.65
CA ALA A 346 1.74 13.23 -19.85
C ALA A 346 3.07 13.63 -19.19
N ARG A 347 3.98 14.20 -20.00
CA ARG A 347 5.29 14.67 -19.55
C ARG A 347 5.19 15.81 -18.54
N GLN A 348 4.27 16.76 -18.73
CA GLN A 348 4.09 17.88 -17.80
C GLN A 348 3.58 17.40 -16.44
N VAL A 349 2.64 16.46 -16.41
CA VAL A 349 2.12 15.88 -15.16
C VAL A 349 3.21 15.12 -14.42
N SER A 350 3.98 14.27 -15.11
CA SER A 350 5.07 13.52 -14.49
C SER A 350 6.20 14.42 -13.95
N GLU A 351 6.54 15.49 -14.67
CA GLU A 351 7.57 16.45 -14.23
C GLU A 351 7.13 17.24 -12.99
N ARG A 352 5.84 17.62 -12.91
CA ARG A 352 5.28 18.25 -11.71
C ARG A 352 5.31 17.30 -10.51
N ALA A 353 4.83 16.06 -10.67
CA ALA A 353 4.85 15.05 -9.63
C ALA A 353 6.29 14.79 -9.13
N ARG A 354 7.26 14.78 -10.04
CA ARG A 354 8.68 14.64 -9.68
C ARG A 354 9.19 15.81 -8.85
N SER A 355 8.89 17.05 -9.26
CA SER A 355 9.29 18.24 -8.51
C SER A 355 8.65 18.29 -7.11
N GLU A 356 7.39 17.89 -6.98
CA GLU A 356 6.70 17.80 -5.69
C GLU A 356 7.33 16.74 -4.78
N ARG A 357 7.64 15.57 -5.33
CA ARG A 357 8.32 14.49 -4.60
C ARG A 357 9.73 14.88 -4.17
N GLU A 358 10.48 15.59 -5.02
CA GLU A 358 11.81 16.12 -4.68
C GLU A 358 11.73 17.18 -3.56
N LYS A 359 10.73 18.07 -3.58
CA LYS A 359 10.48 19.04 -2.49
C LYS A 359 10.09 18.36 -1.19
N ALA A 360 9.23 17.34 -1.26
CA ALA A 360 8.85 16.55 -0.11
C ALA A 360 10.07 15.84 0.50
N ALA A 361 10.87 15.14 -0.31
CA ALA A 361 12.09 14.47 0.14
C ALA A 361 13.13 15.43 0.73
N ALA A 362 13.26 16.64 0.16
CA ALA A 362 14.09 17.70 0.73
C ALA A 362 13.57 18.23 2.08
N SER A 363 12.26 18.12 2.33
CA SER A 363 11.65 18.47 3.61
C SER A 363 11.73 17.35 4.66
N THR A 364 11.90 16.09 4.23
CA THR A 364 11.92 14.90 5.10
C THR A 364 13.34 14.50 5.53
N ASN A 365 14.39 14.97 4.86
CA ASN A 365 15.76 14.60 5.20
C ASN A 365 16.57 15.77 5.74
N VAL A 366 16.62 15.83 7.08
CA VAL A 366 17.81 15.95 7.93
C VAL A 366 17.34 16.54 9.26
N THR A 367 17.08 15.69 10.25
CA THR A 367 16.94 16.17 11.63
C THR A 367 18.33 16.58 12.14
N GLY A 368 18.40 17.59 13.02
CA GLY A 368 19.67 17.94 13.68
C GLY A 368 20.25 16.76 14.48
N ALA A 369 19.42 15.80 14.87
CA ALA A 369 19.81 14.55 15.51
C ALA A 369 20.56 13.59 14.55
N ASP A 370 20.19 13.54 13.27
CA ASP A 370 20.92 12.75 12.25
C ASP A 370 22.29 13.38 11.94
N LEU A 371 22.39 14.71 11.91
CA LEU A 371 23.67 15.42 11.78
C LEU A 371 24.55 15.25 13.03
N LEU A 372 23.95 15.28 14.22
CA LEU A 372 24.69 14.99 15.44
C LEU A 372 25.18 13.54 15.46
N LYS A 373 24.33 12.56 15.11
CA LYS A 373 24.74 11.13 14.97
C LYS A 373 25.87 10.96 13.96
N MET A 374 25.80 11.64 12.80
CA MET A 374 26.89 11.63 11.81
C MET A 374 28.20 12.28 12.32
N MET A 375 28.12 13.19 13.29
CA MET A 375 29.29 13.82 13.92
C MET A 375 29.82 13.04 15.14
N THR A 376 28.97 12.31 15.88
CA THR A 376 29.37 11.53 17.07
C THR A 376 29.68 10.05 16.79
N GLN A 377 29.16 9.42 15.73
CA GLN A 377 29.47 8.03 15.36
C GLN A 377 30.77 7.86 14.55
N LYS A 378 31.54 8.94 14.35
CA LYS A 378 32.79 8.88 13.58
C LYS A 378 33.96 8.17 14.28
N ARG A 379 33.72 7.38 15.33
CA ARG A 379 34.79 6.78 16.13
C ARG A 379 34.89 5.27 16.21
N ASP A 380 33.94 4.44 15.74
CA ASP A 380 34.24 2.99 15.55
C ASP A 380 33.19 2.12 14.82
N SER A 381 32.06 2.67 14.32
CA SER A 381 31.06 1.82 13.65
C SER A 381 31.51 1.44 12.23
N GLN A 382 31.56 0.15 11.91
CA GLN A 382 31.89 -0.31 10.56
C GLN A 382 30.71 -0.03 9.61
N GLU A 383 30.97 0.45 8.40
CA GLU A 383 29.93 0.65 7.38
C GLU A 383 29.81 -0.59 6.48
N LEU A 384 28.62 -1.20 6.43
CA LEU A 384 28.29 -2.22 5.43
C LEU A 384 27.58 -1.56 4.25
N LYS A 385 28.27 -1.46 3.12
CA LYS A 385 27.69 -0.91 1.88
C LYS A 385 26.96 -2.01 1.13
N VAL A 386 25.69 -1.78 0.80
CA VAL A 386 24.82 -2.76 0.14
C VAL A 386 24.25 -2.18 -1.15
N ILE A 387 24.26 -2.97 -2.22
CA ILE A 387 23.49 -2.74 -3.43
C ILE A 387 22.34 -3.73 -3.43
N VAL A 388 21.11 -3.24 -3.62
CA VAL A 388 19.91 -4.09 -3.68
C VAL A 388 19.40 -4.17 -5.11
N LYS A 389 19.32 -5.38 -5.65
CA LYS A 389 18.64 -5.68 -6.91
C LYS A 389 17.52 -6.64 -6.64
N ALA A 390 16.36 -6.36 -7.21
CA ALA A 390 15.20 -7.22 -7.12
C ALA A 390 14.56 -7.38 -8.50
N ASP A 391 13.84 -8.48 -8.70
CA ASP A 391 13.19 -8.76 -9.98
C ASP A 391 12.03 -7.79 -10.26
N VAL A 392 11.39 -7.28 -9.19
CA VAL A 392 10.24 -6.37 -9.27
C VAL A 392 10.36 -5.18 -8.31
N GLN A 393 9.65 -4.10 -8.63
CA GLN A 393 9.71 -2.85 -7.86
C GLN A 393 9.17 -2.98 -6.43
N GLY A 394 8.14 -3.79 -6.20
CA GLY A 394 7.54 -3.98 -4.88
C GLY A 394 8.54 -4.57 -3.88
N SER A 395 9.14 -5.70 -4.23
CA SER A 395 10.15 -6.39 -3.41
C SER A 395 11.38 -5.52 -3.17
N LEU A 396 11.78 -4.69 -4.15
CA LEU A 396 12.87 -3.74 -3.98
C LEU A 396 12.59 -2.77 -2.83
N THR A 397 11.41 -2.13 -2.85
CA THR A 397 11.01 -1.17 -1.82
C THR A 397 10.97 -1.84 -0.44
N SER A 398 10.34 -3.01 -0.36
CA SER A 398 10.21 -3.76 0.89
C SER A 398 11.56 -4.13 1.50
N VAL A 399 12.50 -4.66 0.71
CA VAL A 399 13.84 -5.02 1.20
C VAL A 399 14.62 -3.78 1.62
N VAL A 400 14.52 -2.68 0.87
CA VAL A 400 15.17 -1.41 1.21
C VAL A 400 14.67 -0.87 2.55
N ASP A 401 13.36 -0.90 2.79
CA ASP A 401 12.77 -0.43 4.03
C ASP A 401 13.14 -1.33 5.22
N SER A 402 13.12 -2.66 5.05
CA SER A 402 13.60 -3.59 6.07
C SER A 402 15.07 -3.38 6.41
N LEU A 403 15.94 -3.16 5.42
CA LEU A 403 17.36 -2.88 5.65
C LEU A 403 17.60 -1.58 6.41
N ARG A 404 16.72 -0.59 6.27
CA ARG A 404 16.78 0.68 7.02
C ARG A 404 16.36 0.54 8.49
N LEU A 405 15.54 -0.46 8.80
CA LEU A 405 15.07 -0.75 10.16
C LEU A 405 16.07 -1.57 10.98
N ILE A 406 17.08 -2.17 10.34
CA ILE A 406 18.13 -2.92 11.04
C ILE A 406 18.98 -1.93 11.84
N ASP A 407 18.84 -1.98 13.16
CA ASP A 407 19.75 -1.34 14.10
C ASP A 407 20.65 -2.41 14.71
N ALA A 408 21.96 -2.29 14.49
CA ALA A 408 22.96 -3.23 15.01
C ALA A 408 23.70 -2.62 16.21
N ASP A 409 22.95 -1.98 17.12
CA ASP A 409 23.45 -1.35 18.36
C ASP A 409 24.68 -0.44 18.15
N GLY A 410 24.79 0.17 16.98
CA GLY A 410 25.89 1.05 16.60
C GLY A 410 27.22 0.37 16.23
N GLU A 411 27.32 -0.96 16.19
CA GLU A 411 28.54 -1.66 15.75
C GLU A 411 28.71 -1.62 14.23
N VAL A 412 27.62 -1.81 13.48
CA VAL A 412 27.61 -1.82 12.02
C VAL A 412 26.46 -0.98 11.49
N THR A 413 26.75 0.01 10.64
CA THR A 413 25.73 0.81 9.96
C THR A 413 25.53 0.30 8.54
N VAL A 414 24.32 -0.14 8.20
CA VAL A 414 23.96 -0.55 6.83
C VAL A 414 23.69 0.67 5.98
N ARG A 415 24.42 0.82 4.88
CA ARG A 415 24.27 1.92 3.92
C ARG A 415 23.96 1.40 2.53
N ILE A 416 22.77 1.74 2.03
CA ILE A 416 22.34 1.37 0.68
C ILE A 416 22.97 2.37 -0.31
N ILE A 417 23.91 1.90 -1.14
CA ILE A 417 24.63 2.74 -2.11
C ILE A 417 23.96 2.75 -3.49
N GLY A 418 23.12 1.74 -3.78
CA GLY A 418 22.37 1.63 -5.02
C GLY A 418 21.20 0.68 -4.86
N SER A 419 20.09 0.97 -5.54
CA SER A 419 18.94 0.09 -5.61
C SER A 419 18.33 0.14 -7.02
N GLY A 420 17.85 -0.99 -7.53
CA GLY A 420 17.22 -1.02 -8.85
C GLY A 420 16.52 -2.35 -9.15
N VAL A 421 15.66 -2.32 -10.17
CA VAL A 421 14.93 -3.50 -10.64
C VAL A 421 15.65 -4.16 -11.80
N GLY A 422 15.67 -5.48 -11.82
CA GLY A 422 16.26 -6.32 -12.86
C GLY A 422 17.67 -6.83 -12.52
N ASN A 423 18.26 -7.52 -13.50
CA ASN A 423 19.54 -8.20 -13.34
C ASN A 423 20.70 -7.25 -12.99
N ILE A 424 21.73 -7.81 -12.35
CA ILE A 424 22.99 -7.12 -12.05
C ILE A 424 23.67 -6.70 -13.36
N SER A 425 24.04 -5.42 -13.46
CA SER A 425 24.74 -4.83 -14.60
C SER A 425 26.21 -4.54 -14.29
N GLU A 426 27.04 -4.30 -15.31
CA GLU A 426 28.44 -3.89 -15.11
C GLU A 426 28.59 -2.61 -14.28
N ASN A 427 27.60 -1.71 -14.32
CA ASN A 427 27.59 -0.50 -13.50
C ASN A 427 27.37 -0.78 -12.02
N ASP A 428 26.76 -1.91 -11.67
CA ASP A 428 26.54 -2.29 -10.27
C ASP A 428 27.77 -2.99 -9.68
N ILE A 429 28.61 -3.59 -10.52
CA ILE A 429 29.87 -4.25 -10.13
C ILE A 429 30.99 -3.22 -9.91
N ARG A 430 30.99 -2.15 -10.71
CA ARG A 430 31.93 -1.03 -10.61
C ARG A 430 31.59 -0.14 -9.43
#